data_AF-A0A3P3Y5R4-F1
#
_entry.id   AF-A0A3P3Y5R4-F1
#
_cell.length_a   1.000
_cell.length_b   1.000
_cell.length_c   1.000
_cell.angle_alpha   90.00
_cell.angle_beta   90.00
_cell.angle_gamma   90.00
#
_symmetry.space_group_name_H-M   'P 1'
#
loop_
_entity.id
_entity.type
_entity.pdbx_description
1 polymer ?
#
loop_
_entity_poly.entity_id
_entity_poly.type
_entity_poly.pdbx_seq_one_letter_code
_entity_poly.pdbx_strand_id
1 'polypeptide(L)'
;MTTHALAFIALVIVAEHQVACGVAPNTAELQAWAFSLMERGFVSESVRAFHTIVDTFGTADPGVWHAWCNYAAAAIFKLDLESRFPGGLDAVLDICMQAERHDPGHPRTHQLRQGIQLELLLRELPPEARSMSPEDIVRAAVDRVRALQDVHDYDGAWRLISTVLTITTSADLLQVATGIRVEAYPNDDLAWDLRRQTILARVQRFGVHEGSCPSGRWRIAMRWNDTNVIPQQITVVPSRLRKAVPPGFIGESFEGIPSEWTPKQVAIVETHEQLWLSGTTMTANVACTVFVGSHDTLQDLHSFPEVVLDSSNDFIVDEHVGVVVQFFYANWYHFVCDGMARIMLFRRRYPELKLLVPPRGIPHVDQVLEFFDLVEGVNLIHLPEEAPRRVALKRGGIFVDWVMVSKPTSIMEPFFPPASAIRDVRNYTCHRFKSPPARSIVFVGRKGSRRIDNENEVVDAMVQRFGPRVQLHDGDAMPVREQIEMFSKARIIIGAHGSGLVNIAFAPPTACLISFPIVPHTKLFFENLSSSLGIAHVILTSVPPSSWLGGFGRFPPAVIKELLATIDLVLDWQTSPSKTCRLTADYLMPPTCREETYVG
;
A
#
# COMPACT_ATOMS: atom_id res chain seq x y z
N MET A 1 -45.78 20.31 31.48
CA MET A 1 -44.85 20.49 30.34
C MET A 1 -44.57 21.96 30.03
N THR A 2 -45.59 22.81 29.90
CA THR A 2 -45.46 24.23 29.50
C THR A 2 -44.58 25.09 30.42
N THR A 3 -44.60 24.86 31.74
CA THR A 3 -43.83 25.68 32.71
C THR A 3 -42.32 25.49 32.63
N HIS A 4 -41.83 24.28 32.31
CA HIS A 4 -40.38 24.01 32.24
C HIS A 4 -39.78 24.55 30.95
N ALA A 5 -40.49 24.39 29.82
CA ALA A 5 -40.05 24.94 28.53
C ALA A 5 -39.99 26.47 28.54
N LEU A 6 -40.98 27.15 29.16
CA LEU A 6 -40.98 28.60 29.29
C LEU A 6 -39.83 29.11 30.18
N ALA A 7 -39.52 28.39 31.27
CA ALA A 7 -38.39 28.73 32.13
C ALA A 7 -37.04 28.61 31.39
N PHE A 8 -36.88 27.58 30.55
CA PHE A 8 -35.67 27.42 29.74
C PHE A 8 -35.50 28.51 28.70
N ILE A 9 -36.56 28.80 27.94
CA ILE A 9 -36.53 29.84 26.92
C ILE A 9 -36.17 31.19 27.56
N ALA A 10 -36.73 31.48 28.74
CA ALA A 10 -36.37 32.69 29.48
C ALA A 10 -34.88 32.71 29.88
N LEU A 11 -34.32 31.60 30.36
CA LEU A 11 -32.90 31.50 30.72
C LEU A 11 -31.99 31.64 29.49
N VAL A 12 -32.35 31.05 28.35
CA VAL A 12 -31.59 31.17 27.09
C VAL A 12 -31.60 32.60 26.58
N ILE A 13 -32.77 33.27 26.55
CA ILE A 13 -32.89 34.67 26.12
C ILE A 13 -32.05 35.60 27.02
N VAL A 14 -32.05 35.38 28.33
CA VAL A 14 -31.22 36.17 29.27
C VAL A 14 -29.74 35.97 28.99
N ALA A 15 -29.31 34.73 28.74
CA ALA A 15 -27.91 34.42 28.44
C ALA A 15 -27.46 34.95 27.06
N GLU A 16 -28.32 34.90 26.03
CA GLU A 16 -28.05 35.54 24.73
C GLU A 16 -27.89 37.06 24.85
N HIS A 17 -28.75 37.69 25.65
CA HIS A 17 -28.67 39.13 25.92
C HIS A 17 -27.37 39.49 26.65
N GLN A 18 -26.91 38.67 27.60
CA GLN A 18 -25.62 38.85 28.27
C GLN A 18 -24.45 38.84 27.27
N VAL A 19 -24.43 37.87 26.34
CA VAL A 19 -23.42 37.79 25.27
C VAL A 19 -23.45 39.03 24.38
N ALA A 20 -24.64 39.46 23.95
CA ALA A 20 -24.81 40.66 23.11
C ALA A 20 -24.31 41.94 23.81
N CYS A 21 -24.34 41.97 25.15
CA CYS A 21 -23.84 43.06 25.98
C CYS A 21 -22.35 42.91 26.40
N GLY A 22 -21.64 41.89 25.90
CA GLY A 22 -20.24 41.64 26.26
C GLY A 22 -20.03 41.12 27.69
N VAL A 23 -21.09 40.58 28.31
CA VAL A 23 -21.07 39.95 29.63
C VAL A 23 -20.97 38.43 29.45
N ALA A 24 -20.05 37.79 30.18
CA ALA A 24 -19.94 36.32 30.16
C ALA A 24 -21.27 35.70 30.63
N PRO A 25 -21.94 34.89 29.80
CA PRO A 25 -23.21 34.27 30.16
C PRO A 25 -23.00 33.26 31.31
N ASN A 26 -23.96 33.16 32.22
CA ASN A 26 -23.93 32.16 33.29
C ASN A 26 -24.36 30.78 32.74
N THR A 27 -23.49 30.14 31.96
CA THR A 27 -23.72 28.84 31.35
C THR A 27 -23.92 27.72 32.37
N ALA A 28 -23.41 27.88 33.60
CA ALA A 28 -23.52 26.89 34.67
C ALA A 28 -24.97 26.67 35.14
N GLU A 29 -25.79 27.72 35.24
CA GLU A 29 -27.21 27.60 35.60
C GLU A 29 -28.02 26.89 34.51
N LEU A 30 -27.74 27.19 33.24
CA LEU A 30 -28.35 26.54 32.10
C LEU A 30 -27.99 25.04 32.05
N GLN A 31 -26.71 24.71 32.29
CA GLN A 31 -26.24 23.32 32.37
C GLN A 31 -26.91 22.58 33.54
N ALA A 32 -26.94 23.18 34.74
CA ALA A 32 -27.56 22.59 35.92
C ALA A 32 -29.06 22.32 35.70
N TRP A 33 -29.75 23.26 35.04
CA TRP A 33 -31.15 23.09 34.68
C TRP A 33 -31.36 21.92 33.70
N ALA A 34 -30.52 21.83 32.66
CA ALA A 34 -30.56 20.71 31.72
C ALA A 34 -30.29 19.37 32.41
N PHE A 35 -29.32 19.29 33.33
CA PHE A 35 -29.09 18.09 34.16
C PHE A 35 -30.33 17.72 34.98
N SER A 36 -31.01 18.70 35.61
CA SER A 36 -32.20 18.43 36.41
C SER A 36 -33.36 17.86 35.60
N LEU A 37 -33.51 18.25 34.33
CA LEU A 37 -34.51 17.64 33.45
C LEU A 37 -34.28 16.13 33.27
N MET A 38 -33.03 15.72 33.10
CA MET A 38 -32.67 14.31 32.93
C MET A 38 -32.94 13.49 34.19
N GLU A 39 -32.57 13.99 35.37
CA GLU A 39 -32.84 13.32 36.65
C GLU A 39 -34.35 13.10 36.88
N ARG A 40 -35.18 13.95 36.29
CA ARG A 40 -36.65 13.86 36.32
C ARG A 40 -37.24 13.03 35.18
N GLY A 41 -36.41 12.41 34.33
CA GLY A 41 -36.82 11.55 33.21
C GLY A 41 -37.15 12.27 31.90
N PHE A 42 -36.96 13.59 31.80
CA PHE A 42 -37.17 14.40 30.60
C PHE A 42 -35.92 14.43 29.71
N VAL A 43 -35.52 13.25 29.23
CA VAL A 43 -34.26 13.03 28.50
C VAL A 43 -34.21 13.82 27.20
N SER A 44 -35.27 13.76 26.40
CA SER A 44 -35.33 14.45 25.09
C SER A 44 -35.30 15.97 25.22
N GLU A 45 -35.96 16.51 26.24
CA GLU A 45 -35.93 17.94 26.57
C GLU A 45 -34.55 18.37 27.05
N SER A 46 -33.91 17.55 27.89
CA SER A 46 -32.56 17.82 28.38
C SER A 46 -31.52 17.80 27.25
N VAL A 47 -31.59 16.81 26.34
CA VAL A 47 -30.74 16.76 25.14
C VAL A 47 -30.94 18.00 24.27
N ARG A 48 -32.19 18.37 23.98
CA ARG A 48 -32.48 19.62 23.23
C ARG A 48 -31.93 20.85 23.93
N ALA A 49 -32.04 20.91 25.25
CA ALA A 49 -31.49 22.01 26.03
C ALA A 49 -29.97 22.10 25.88
N PHE A 50 -29.24 20.99 26.00
CA PHE A 50 -27.80 20.95 25.78
C PHE A 50 -27.39 21.34 24.34
N HIS A 51 -28.12 20.86 23.33
CA HIS A 51 -27.95 21.31 21.93
C HIS A 51 -28.05 22.83 21.83
N THR A 52 -29.13 23.41 22.34
CA THR A 52 -29.32 24.87 22.33
C THR A 52 -28.20 25.60 23.07
N ILE A 53 -27.77 25.12 24.25
CA ILE A 53 -26.71 25.77 25.02
C ILE A 53 -25.38 25.74 24.25
N VAL A 54 -24.98 24.63 23.63
CA VAL A 54 -23.73 24.58 22.85
C VAL A 54 -23.82 25.32 21.53
N ASP A 55 -24.95 25.25 20.82
CA ASP A 55 -25.12 26.02 19.57
C ASP A 55 -24.99 27.52 19.84
N THR A 56 -25.44 27.96 21.03
CA THR A 56 -25.42 29.37 21.43
C THR A 56 -24.08 29.79 22.05
N PHE A 57 -23.47 28.95 22.89
CA PHE A 57 -22.33 29.34 23.75
C PHE A 57 -21.06 28.51 23.53
N GLY A 58 -21.11 27.42 22.77
CA GLY A 58 -20.01 26.44 22.66
C GLY A 58 -18.74 27.00 22.03
N THR A 59 -18.81 28.10 21.28
CA THR A 59 -17.63 28.81 20.76
C THR A 59 -17.01 29.76 21.79
N ALA A 60 -17.81 30.31 22.71
CA ALA A 60 -17.41 31.29 23.70
C ALA A 60 -16.96 30.66 25.03
N ASP A 61 -17.45 29.45 25.35
CA ASP A 61 -17.16 28.74 26.59
C ASP A 61 -16.93 27.24 26.32
N PRO A 62 -15.67 26.78 26.26
CA PRO A 62 -15.32 25.37 26.12
C PRO A 62 -15.91 24.48 27.23
N GLY A 63 -16.16 25.04 28.42
CA GLY A 63 -16.77 24.36 29.56
C GLY A 63 -18.13 23.74 29.23
N VAL A 64 -18.88 24.35 28.31
CA VAL A 64 -20.17 23.84 27.85
C VAL A 64 -20.03 22.50 27.13
N TRP A 65 -19.02 22.35 26.29
CA TRP A 65 -18.77 21.09 25.59
C TRP A 65 -18.37 19.97 26.56
N HIS A 66 -17.54 20.26 27.57
CA HIS A 66 -17.21 19.27 28.60
C HIS A 66 -18.43 18.89 29.44
N ALA A 67 -19.27 19.86 29.81
CA ALA A 67 -20.51 19.60 30.54
C ALA A 67 -21.44 18.69 29.72
N TRP A 68 -21.55 18.94 28.41
CA TRP A 68 -22.33 18.08 27.53
C TRP A 68 -21.71 16.68 27.38
N CYS A 69 -20.43 16.53 27.08
CA CYS A 69 -19.79 15.21 27.02
C CYS A 69 -20.02 14.40 28.31
N ASN A 70 -19.87 15.05 29.48
CA ASN A 70 -20.17 14.44 30.77
C ASN A 70 -21.63 14.03 30.91
N TYR A 71 -22.56 14.90 30.52
CA TYR A 71 -23.99 14.66 30.55
C TYR A 71 -24.36 13.46 29.68
N ALA A 72 -23.94 13.48 28.41
CA ALA A 72 -24.30 12.49 27.42
C ALA A 72 -23.74 11.10 27.78
N ALA A 73 -22.49 11.04 28.27
CA ALA A 73 -21.93 9.79 28.78
C ALA A 73 -22.67 9.27 30.02
N ALA A 74 -23.05 10.14 30.95
CA ALA A 74 -23.83 9.75 32.13
C ALA A 74 -25.22 9.21 31.75
N ALA A 75 -25.88 9.82 30.76
CA ALA A 75 -27.18 9.37 30.26
C ALA A 75 -27.11 7.94 29.71
N ILE A 76 -26.02 7.57 29.01
CA ILE A 76 -25.84 6.22 28.48
C ILE A 76 -25.44 5.24 29.60
N PHE A 77 -24.33 5.50 30.30
CA PHE A 77 -23.76 4.49 31.20
C PHE A 77 -24.48 4.32 32.53
N LYS A 78 -25.09 5.39 33.07
CA LYS A 78 -25.73 5.33 34.40
C LYS A 78 -27.23 5.07 34.32
N LEU A 79 -27.87 5.53 33.25
CA LEU A 79 -29.33 5.53 33.15
C LEU A 79 -29.85 4.56 32.08
N ASP A 80 -28.95 3.89 31.34
CA ASP A 80 -29.28 2.94 30.27
C ASP A 80 -30.21 3.55 29.20
N LEU A 81 -29.97 4.82 28.87
CA LEU A 81 -30.84 5.60 27.98
C LEU A 81 -30.33 5.64 26.53
N GLU A 82 -29.52 4.69 26.11
CA GLU A 82 -28.95 4.70 24.76
C GLU A 82 -30.03 4.77 23.67
N SER A 83 -31.11 3.99 23.83
CA SER A 83 -32.28 4.00 22.92
C SER A 83 -32.98 5.37 22.82
N ARG A 84 -32.73 6.28 23.77
CA ARG A 84 -33.31 7.62 23.83
C ARG A 84 -32.35 8.71 23.38
N PHE A 85 -31.08 8.36 23.09
CA PHE A 85 -30.10 9.28 22.55
C PHE A 85 -30.01 9.08 21.03
N PRO A 86 -30.42 10.05 20.21
CA PRO A 86 -30.31 9.94 18.75
C PRO A 86 -28.84 9.70 18.36
N GLY A 87 -28.56 8.58 17.68
CA GLY A 87 -27.20 8.17 17.30
C GLY A 87 -26.41 7.41 18.37
N GLY A 88 -26.99 7.10 19.53
CA GLY A 88 -26.39 6.20 20.53
C GLY A 88 -25.01 6.64 21.02
N LEU A 89 -24.13 5.67 21.30
CA LEU A 89 -22.74 5.92 21.74
C LEU A 89 -21.91 6.72 20.71
N ASP A 90 -22.15 6.57 19.40
CA ASP A 90 -21.41 7.30 18.36
C ASP A 90 -21.65 8.81 18.48
N ALA A 91 -22.90 9.22 18.70
CA ALA A 91 -23.22 10.64 18.91
C ALA A 91 -22.54 11.20 20.17
N VAL A 92 -22.44 10.41 21.24
CA VAL A 92 -21.75 10.82 22.47
C VAL A 92 -20.24 10.92 22.26
N LEU A 93 -19.67 10.00 21.47
CA LEU A 93 -18.26 10.07 21.08
C LEU A 93 -17.97 11.38 20.32
N ASP A 94 -18.81 11.74 19.36
CA ASP A 94 -18.70 12.99 18.60
C ASP A 94 -18.74 14.23 19.52
N ILE A 95 -19.67 14.27 20.47
CA ILE A 95 -19.75 15.36 21.46
C ILE A 95 -18.44 15.47 22.26
N CYS A 96 -17.90 14.34 22.72
CA CYS A 96 -16.65 14.32 23.48
C CYS A 96 -15.44 14.72 22.63
N MET A 97 -15.40 14.35 21.34
CA MET A 97 -14.36 14.81 20.41
C MET A 97 -14.44 16.32 20.14
N GLN A 98 -15.65 16.89 20.02
CA GLN A 98 -15.80 18.35 19.90
C GLN A 98 -15.31 19.06 21.17
N ALA A 99 -15.63 18.53 22.35
CA ALA A 99 -15.13 19.07 23.61
C ALA A 99 -13.60 19.12 23.67
N GLU A 100 -12.90 18.06 23.24
CA GLU A 100 -11.43 18.07 23.18
C GLU A 100 -10.87 19.02 22.12
N ARG A 101 -11.58 19.28 21.01
CA ARG A 101 -11.14 20.27 20.01
C ARG A 101 -11.15 21.69 20.58
N HIS A 102 -12.11 22.00 21.44
CA HIS A 102 -12.26 23.32 22.06
C HIS A 102 -11.31 23.52 23.25
N ASP A 103 -11.00 22.48 24.02
CA ASP A 103 -10.03 22.51 25.11
C ASP A 103 -9.23 21.19 25.17
N PRO A 104 -8.11 21.11 24.42
CA PRO A 104 -7.28 19.93 24.38
C PRO A 104 -6.65 19.63 25.75
N GLY A 105 -6.83 18.39 26.23
CA GLY A 105 -6.18 17.91 27.46
C GLY A 105 -7.05 17.93 28.71
N HIS A 106 -8.34 18.29 28.61
CA HIS A 106 -9.28 18.18 29.74
C HIS A 106 -9.42 16.72 30.24
N PRO A 107 -8.90 16.36 31.44
CA PRO A 107 -8.68 14.95 31.83
C PRO A 107 -9.96 14.11 31.86
N ARG A 108 -11.07 14.70 32.32
CA ARG A 108 -12.35 13.99 32.46
C ARG A 108 -13.01 13.68 31.11
N THR A 109 -12.87 14.59 30.15
CA THR A 109 -13.44 14.39 28.80
C THR A 109 -12.65 13.31 28.08
N HIS A 110 -11.32 13.34 28.23
CA HIS A 110 -10.45 12.29 27.74
C HIS A 110 -10.81 10.92 28.32
N GLN A 111 -11.01 10.83 29.64
CA GLN A 111 -11.41 9.58 30.30
C GLN A 111 -12.76 9.05 29.78
N LEU A 112 -13.76 9.92 29.60
CA LEU A 112 -15.06 9.53 29.08
C LEU A 112 -14.98 9.07 27.63
N ARG A 113 -14.25 9.79 26.79
CA ARG A 113 -14.00 9.42 25.39
C ARG A 113 -13.41 8.02 25.29
N GLN A 114 -12.37 7.73 26.07
CA GLN A 114 -11.74 6.40 26.11
C GLN A 114 -12.72 5.31 26.57
N GLY A 115 -13.56 5.60 27.58
CA GLY A 115 -14.58 4.65 28.04
C GLY A 115 -15.66 4.34 26.99
N ILE A 116 -16.11 5.36 26.26
CA ILE A 116 -17.07 5.22 25.15
C ILE A 116 -16.46 4.40 24.02
N GLN A 117 -15.22 4.69 23.64
CA GLN A 117 -14.51 3.95 22.58
C GLN A 117 -14.31 2.49 22.95
N LEU A 118 -13.98 2.19 24.21
CA LEU A 118 -13.87 0.81 24.69
C LEU A 118 -15.21 0.08 24.64
N GLU A 119 -16.32 0.72 25.03
CA GLU A 119 -17.64 0.10 24.96
C GLU A 119 -18.10 -0.15 23.51
N LEU A 120 -17.84 0.80 22.60
CA LEU A 120 -18.07 0.59 21.16
C LEU A 120 -17.24 -0.58 20.62
N LEU A 121 -15.96 -0.66 21.00
CA LEU A 121 -15.09 -1.78 20.64
C LEU A 121 -15.65 -3.12 21.14
N LEU A 122 -16.08 -3.19 22.40
CA LEU A 122 -16.61 -4.42 23.01
C LEU A 122 -17.89 -4.93 22.35
N ARG A 123 -18.65 -4.09 21.65
CA ARG A 123 -19.85 -4.48 20.90
C ARG A 123 -19.55 -5.17 19.58
N GLU A 124 -18.38 -4.88 19.00
CA GLU A 124 -17.90 -5.51 17.77
C GLU A 124 -17.19 -6.85 18.03
N LEU A 125 -16.96 -7.19 19.30
CA LEU A 125 -16.26 -8.38 19.76
C LEU A 125 -17.22 -9.42 20.35
N PRO A 126 -16.79 -10.69 20.46
CA PRO A 126 -17.55 -11.72 21.16
C PRO A 126 -17.86 -11.30 22.61
N PRO A 127 -19.02 -11.72 23.19
CA PRO A 127 -19.42 -11.34 24.55
C PRO A 127 -18.35 -11.60 25.64
N GLU A 128 -17.52 -12.62 25.45
CA GLU A 128 -16.42 -13.00 26.33
C GLU A 128 -15.33 -11.93 26.40
N ALA A 129 -15.24 -11.00 25.45
CA ALA A 129 -14.26 -9.92 25.44
C ALA A 129 -14.39 -8.99 26.66
N ARG A 130 -15.58 -8.91 27.28
CA ARG A 130 -15.80 -8.08 28.47
C ARG A 130 -15.03 -8.57 29.72
N SER A 131 -14.61 -9.83 29.75
CA SER A 131 -13.81 -10.39 30.85
C SER A 131 -12.32 -10.55 30.49
N MET A 132 -11.92 -10.13 29.29
CA MET A 132 -10.55 -10.23 28.81
C MET A 132 -9.65 -9.12 29.38
N SER A 133 -8.33 -9.37 29.38
CA SER A 133 -7.35 -8.32 29.64
C SER A 133 -7.37 -7.28 28.50
N PRO A 134 -6.92 -6.03 28.73
CA PRO A 134 -6.81 -5.04 27.66
C PRO A 134 -5.99 -5.52 26.45
N GLU A 135 -4.93 -6.30 26.68
CA GLU A 135 -4.09 -6.86 25.60
C GLU A 135 -4.85 -7.91 24.78
N ASP A 136 -5.64 -8.76 25.43
CA ASP A 136 -6.44 -9.77 24.77
C ASP A 136 -7.61 -9.15 23.98
N ILE A 137 -8.20 -8.06 24.48
CA ILE A 137 -9.21 -7.27 23.75
C ILE A 137 -8.62 -6.72 22.45
N VAL A 138 -7.42 -6.14 22.51
CA VAL A 138 -6.71 -5.62 21.32
C VAL A 138 -6.43 -6.75 20.33
N ARG A 139 -5.99 -7.92 20.81
CA ARG A 139 -5.74 -9.09 19.96
C ARG A 139 -7.02 -9.58 19.27
N ALA A 140 -8.11 -9.73 20.01
CA ALA A 140 -9.41 -10.11 19.48
C ALA A 140 -9.92 -9.12 18.42
N ALA A 141 -9.70 -7.81 18.64
CA ALA A 141 -10.02 -6.78 17.67
C ALA A 141 -9.21 -6.90 16.38
N VAL A 142 -7.90 -7.14 16.48
CA VAL A 142 -7.04 -7.35 15.29
C VAL A 142 -7.48 -8.60 14.51
N ASP A 143 -7.85 -9.68 15.19
CA ASP A 143 -8.35 -10.89 14.54
C ASP A 143 -9.70 -10.64 13.84
N ARG A 144 -10.58 -9.84 14.47
CA ARG A 144 -11.85 -9.43 13.85
C ARG A 144 -11.64 -8.52 12.64
N VAL A 145 -10.68 -7.58 12.69
CA VAL A 145 -10.28 -6.74 11.55
C VAL A 145 -9.88 -7.60 10.36
N ARG A 146 -9.06 -8.64 10.58
CA ARG A 146 -8.65 -9.58 9.52
C ARG A 146 -9.85 -10.31 8.91
N ALA A 147 -10.76 -10.82 9.76
CA ALA A 147 -11.99 -11.48 9.29
C ALA A 147 -12.88 -10.54 8.46
N LEU A 148 -12.92 -9.24 8.77
CA LEU A 148 -13.64 -8.24 7.97
C LEU A 148 -12.98 -7.99 6.61
N GLN A 149 -11.65 -7.93 6.55
CA GLN A 149 -10.91 -7.84 5.29
C GLN A 149 -11.18 -9.06 4.39
N ASP A 150 -11.27 -10.26 4.96
CA ASP A 150 -11.56 -11.50 4.24
C ASP A 150 -12.92 -11.46 3.52
N VAL A 151 -13.91 -10.78 4.11
CA VAL A 151 -15.25 -10.58 3.51
C VAL A 151 -15.42 -9.22 2.81
N HIS A 152 -14.32 -8.46 2.64
CA HIS A 152 -14.25 -7.17 1.94
C HIS A 152 -15.02 -6.04 2.62
N ASP A 153 -15.30 -6.14 3.91
CA ASP A 153 -15.81 -5.04 4.71
C ASP A 153 -14.66 -4.16 5.20
N TYR A 154 -14.02 -3.46 4.24
CA TYR A 154 -12.88 -2.57 4.54
C TYR A 154 -13.29 -1.36 5.39
N ASP A 155 -14.53 -0.90 5.28
CA ASP A 155 -15.05 0.17 6.12
C ASP A 155 -15.25 -0.30 7.55
N GLY A 156 -15.80 -1.50 7.76
CA GLY A 156 -15.87 -2.14 9.08
C GLY A 156 -14.50 -2.39 9.68
N ALA A 157 -13.58 -2.94 8.90
CA ALA A 157 -12.20 -3.16 9.31
C ALA A 157 -11.52 -1.85 9.73
N TRP A 158 -11.69 -0.79 8.94
CA TRP A 158 -11.15 0.54 9.24
C TRP A 158 -11.79 1.14 10.50
N ARG A 159 -13.13 1.13 10.62
CA ARG A 159 -13.84 1.60 11.82
C ARG A 159 -13.29 0.93 13.06
N LEU A 160 -13.20 -0.40 13.06
CA LEU A 160 -12.72 -1.18 14.19
C LEU A 160 -11.27 -0.86 14.57
N ILE A 161 -10.32 -0.87 13.62
CA ILE A 161 -8.92 -0.57 13.94
C ILE A 161 -8.72 0.87 14.38
N SER A 162 -9.48 1.82 13.81
CA SER A 162 -9.39 3.22 14.17
C SER A 162 -9.85 3.44 15.62
N THR A 163 -10.90 2.74 16.06
CA THR A 163 -11.32 2.70 17.48
C THR A 163 -10.22 2.14 18.37
N VAL A 164 -9.58 1.03 17.99
CA VAL A 164 -8.45 0.48 18.75
C VAL A 164 -7.30 1.49 18.88
N LEU A 165 -6.93 2.16 17.78
CA LEU A 165 -5.86 3.17 17.77
C LEU A 165 -6.12 4.35 18.70
N THR A 166 -7.39 4.70 18.93
CA THR A 166 -7.74 5.76 19.88
C THR A 166 -7.59 5.35 21.35
N ILE A 167 -7.66 4.05 21.65
CA ILE A 167 -7.49 3.49 23.00
C ILE A 167 -5.99 3.25 23.27
N THR A 168 -5.31 2.64 22.32
CA THR A 168 -3.88 2.32 22.40
C THR A 168 -3.23 2.38 21.02
N THR A 169 -2.01 2.91 20.96
CA THR A 169 -1.25 2.99 19.71
C THR A 169 0.07 2.24 19.87
N SER A 170 0.38 1.41 18.89
CA SER A 170 1.67 0.74 18.77
C SER A 170 2.09 0.71 17.30
N ALA A 171 3.39 0.47 17.05
CA ALA A 171 3.88 0.28 15.69
C ALA A 171 3.17 -0.86 14.95
N ASP A 172 2.75 -1.92 15.66
CA ASP A 172 2.04 -3.05 15.07
C ASP A 172 0.59 -2.70 14.73
N LEU A 173 -0.10 -1.95 15.59
CA LEU A 173 -1.46 -1.47 15.32
C LEU A 173 -1.49 -0.47 14.16
N LEU A 174 -0.52 0.45 14.11
CA LEU A 174 -0.34 1.36 12.99
C LEU A 174 -0.05 0.60 11.69
N GLN A 175 0.73 -0.48 11.75
CA GLN A 175 0.98 -1.35 10.59
C GLN A 175 -0.30 -2.06 10.11
N VAL A 176 -1.14 -2.57 11.03
CA VAL A 176 -2.44 -3.17 10.69
C VAL A 176 -3.34 -2.14 10.01
N ALA A 177 -3.48 -0.94 10.61
CA ALA A 177 -4.28 0.14 10.04
C ALA A 177 -3.76 0.60 8.67
N THR A 178 -2.45 0.71 8.52
CA THR A 178 -1.79 0.99 7.23
C THR A 178 -2.15 -0.07 6.20
N GLY A 179 -2.12 -1.36 6.57
CA GLY A 179 -2.48 -2.47 5.67
C GLY A 179 -3.89 -2.35 5.09
N ILE A 180 -4.88 -2.01 5.92
CA ILE A 180 -6.26 -1.78 5.47
C ILE A 180 -6.33 -0.64 4.46
N ARG A 181 -5.69 0.50 4.78
CA ARG A 181 -5.68 1.68 3.90
C ARG A 181 -4.94 1.42 2.59
N VAL A 182 -3.80 0.74 2.61
CA VAL A 182 -3.06 0.32 1.40
C VAL A 182 -3.91 -0.59 0.51
N GLU A 183 -4.74 -1.45 1.09
CA GLU A 183 -5.56 -2.37 0.30
C GLU A 183 -6.81 -1.72 -0.30
N ALA A 184 -7.54 -0.94 0.49
CA ALA A 184 -8.83 -0.39 0.10
C ALA A 184 -8.74 1.02 -0.49
N TYR A 185 -7.82 1.83 0.03
CA TYR A 185 -7.74 3.27 -0.20
C TYR A 185 -6.29 3.74 -0.48
N PRO A 186 -5.51 3.06 -1.35
CA PRO A 186 -4.08 3.36 -1.50
C PRO A 186 -3.78 4.77 -2.02
N ASN A 187 -4.79 5.48 -2.50
CA ASN A 187 -4.65 6.83 -3.04
C ASN A 187 -4.97 7.93 -2.02
N ASP A 188 -5.38 7.57 -0.79
CA ASP A 188 -5.62 8.56 0.26
C ASP A 188 -4.32 8.98 0.96
N ASP A 189 -4.30 10.22 1.47
CA ASP A 189 -3.16 10.76 2.21
C ASP A 189 -2.96 10.08 3.57
N LEU A 190 -4.03 9.47 4.10
CA LEU A 190 -4.01 8.82 5.39
C LEU A 190 -3.17 7.54 5.39
N ALA A 191 -3.17 6.77 4.28
CA ALA A 191 -2.31 5.60 4.10
C ALA A 191 -0.83 6.00 4.26
N TRP A 192 -0.43 7.13 3.67
CA TRP A 192 0.92 7.68 3.77
C TRP A 192 1.26 8.12 5.19
N ASP A 193 0.35 8.83 5.85
CA ASP A 193 0.58 9.33 7.20
C ASP A 193 0.70 8.20 8.23
N LEU A 194 -0.19 7.21 8.18
CA LEU A 194 -0.13 6.02 9.04
C LEU A 194 1.16 5.25 8.82
N ARG A 195 1.58 5.14 7.55
CA ARG A 195 2.81 4.45 7.19
C ARG A 195 4.04 5.16 7.74
N ARG A 196 4.10 6.48 7.59
CA ARG A 196 5.17 7.31 8.16
C ARG A 196 5.19 7.18 9.68
N GLN A 197 4.05 7.26 10.35
CA GLN A 197 3.94 7.07 11.80
C GLN A 197 4.45 5.69 12.23
N THR A 198 4.13 4.64 11.46
CA THR A 198 4.63 3.28 11.71
C THR A 198 6.16 3.24 11.68
N ILE A 199 6.78 3.83 10.65
CA ILE A 199 8.24 3.89 10.51
C ILE A 199 8.86 4.66 11.68
N LEU A 200 8.34 5.86 11.97
CA LEU A 200 8.82 6.69 13.08
C LEU A 200 8.75 5.94 14.42
N ALA A 201 7.61 5.31 14.71
CA ALA A 201 7.39 4.56 15.94
C ALA A 201 8.33 3.36 16.08
N ARG A 202 8.69 2.69 14.98
CA ARG A 202 9.64 1.57 15.00
C ARG A 202 11.07 2.03 15.22
N VAL A 203 11.54 3.03 14.48
CA VAL A 203 12.92 3.51 14.62
C VAL A 203 13.20 4.06 16.03
N GLN A 204 12.20 4.64 16.69
CA GLN A 204 12.30 5.04 18.10
C GLN A 204 12.57 3.88 19.07
N ARG A 205 12.23 2.64 18.70
CA ARG A 205 12.45 1.43 19.49
C ARG A 205 13.77 0.71 19.17
N PHE A 206 14.49 1.14 18.14
CA PHE A 206 15.73 0.47 17.75
C PHE A 206 16.77 0.55 18.87
N GLY A 207 17.26 -0.61 19.30
CA GLY A 207 18.34 -0.70 20.28
C GLY A 207 19.60 0.04 19.80
N VAL A 208 20.18 0.85 20.68
CA VAL A 208 21.47 1.51 20.44
C VAL A 208 22.58 0.51 20.77
N HIS A 209 23.44 0.24 19.80
CA HIS A 209 24.62 -0.61 19.96
C HIS A 209 25.91 0.19 19.84
N GLU A 210 26.98 -0.33 20.44
CA GLU A 210 28.34 0.10 20.14
C GLU A 210 28.63 -0.11 18.64
N GLY A 211 28.82 0.99 17.91
CA GLY A 211 29.25 1.00 16.51
C GLY A 211 28.16 1.24 15.45
N SER A 212 26.88 0.94 15.69
CA SER A 212 25.81 1.20 14.70
C SER A 212 25.20 2.61 14.83
N CYS A 213 25.10 3.10 16.05
CA CYS A 213 24.73 4.48 16.33
C CYS A 213 25.52 5.05 17.52
N PRO A 214 26.68 5.69 17.27
CA PRO A 214 27.54 6.24 18.32
C PRO A 214 26.86 7.31 19.21
N SER A 215 25.87 8.04 18.68
CA SER A 215 25.17 9.08 19.44
C SER A 215 24.04 8.58 20.34
N GLY A 216 23.63 7.32 20.18
CA GLY A 216 22.45 6.74 20.81
C GLY A 216 21.11 7.37 20.43
N ARG A 217 21.06 8.23 19.42
CA ARG A 217 19.83 8.83 18.90
C ARG A 217 19.69 8.55 17.42
N TRP A 218 18.72 7.71 17.07
CA TRP A 218 18.39 7.43 15.68
C TRP A 218 17.74 8.64 15.02
N ARG A 219 18.15 8.91 13.78
CA ARG A 219 17.51 9.82 12.83
C ARG A 219 16.96 9.01 11.69
N ILE A 220 15.98 9.58 10.98
CA ILE A 220 15.34 8.93 9.83
C ILE A 220 15.47 9.88 8.65
N ALA A 221 15.94 9.33 7.53
CA ALA A 221 15.92 9.98 6.24
C ALA A 221 14.96 9.19 5.35
N MET A 222 13.82 9.82 4.99
CA MET A 222 12.84 9.17 4.11
C MET A 222 13.37 9.11 2.69
N ARG A 223 14.13 10.12 2.28
CA ARG A 223 14.84 10.21 1.01
C ARG A 223 16.34 10.28 1.21
N TRP A 224 17.08 9.83 0.21
CA TRP A 224 18.55 9.90 0.19
C TRP A 224 19.11 11.33 0.32
N ASN A 225 18.31 12.35 -0.01
CA ASN A 225 18.68 13.76 0.07
C ASN A 225 18.04 14.52 1.25
N ASP A 226 17.31 13.85 2.15
CA ASP A 226 16.64 14.51 3.29
C ASP A 226 17.62 14.98 4.39
N THR A 227 18.89 14.57 4.32
CA THR A 227 19.88 14.92 5.33
C THR A 227 21.23 15.27 4.72
N ASN A 228 22.00 16.09 5.42
CA ASN A 228 23.42 16.34 5.10
C ASN A 228 24.33 15.17 5.54
N VAL A 229 23.77 14.00 5.86
CA VAL A 229 24.49 12.82 6.34
C VAL A 229 24.53 11.81 5.20
N ILE A 230 25.72 11.36 4.87
CA ILE A 230 26.22 11.37 3.49
C ILE A 230 25.98 10.05 2.75
N PRO A 231 25.31 10.15 1.60
CA PRO A 231 25.75 9.57 0.33
C PRO A 231 26.89 10.38 -0.26
N GLN A 232 28.03 9.74 -0.58
CA GLN A 232 29.20 10.44 -1.11
C GLN A 232 28.96 10.97 -2.52
N GLN A 233 28.15 10.27 -3.29
CA GLN A 233 27.69 10.70 -4.60
C GLN A 233 26.27 10.19 -4.85
N ILE A 234 25.38 11.08 -5.28
CA ILE A 234 24.06 10.71 -5.79
C ILE A 234 24.01 11.10 -7.25
N THR A 235 23.94 10.10 -8.14
CA THR A 235 23.69 10.34 -9.57
C THR A 235 22.24 10.04 -9.85
N VAL A 236 21.51 11.06 -10.26
CA VAL A 236 20.10 10.94 -10.67
C VAL A 236 20.05 10.80 -12.18
N VAL A 237 19.60 9.64 -12.67
CA VAL A 237 19.31 9.42 -14.08
C VAL A 237 17.86 9.85 -14.33
N PRO A 238 17.63 10.95 -15.05
CA PRO A 238 16.29 11.44 -15.28
C PRO A 238 15.48 10.44 -16.11
N SER A 239 14.21 10.25 -15.75
CA SER A 239 13.22 9.70 -16.67
C SER A 239 12.28 10.81 -17.12
N ARG A 240 11.79 10.68 -18.35
CA ARG A 240 10.78 11.60 -18.88
C ARG A 240 9.41 11.15 -18.42
N LEU A 241 8.56 12.13 -18.09
CA LEU A 241 7.12 11.90 -17.93
C LEU A 241 6.60 11.20 -19.18
N ARG A 242 5.91 10.08 -18.98
CA ARG A 242 5.19 9.42 -20.05
C ARG A 242 3.72 9.68 -19.88
N LYS A 243 3.08 10.10 -20.98
CA LYS A 243 1.64 9.96 -21.13
C LYS A 243 1.30 8.48 -20.90
N ALA A 244 0.40 8.22 -19.96
CA ALA A 244 -0.11 6.88 -19.80
C ALA A 244 -0.79 6.48 -21.10
N VAL A 245 -0.61 5.23 -21.52
CA VAL A 245 -1.50 4.65 -22.51
C VAL A 245 -2.59 4.00 -21.68
N PRO A 246 -3.77 4.64 -21.52
CA PRO A 246 -4.82 4.05 -20.71
C PRO A 246 -5.20 2.69 -21.31
N PRO A 247 -5.55 1.70 -20.48
CA PRO A 247 -6.02 0.45 -20.99
C PRO A 247 -7.33 0.66 -21.77
N GLY A 248 -7.52 -0.14 -22.82
CA GLY A 248 -8.84 -0.32 -23.42
C GLY A 248 -9.74 -1.12 -22.47
N PHE A 249 -11.04 -0.89 -22.54
CA PHE A 249 -12.01 -1.62 -21.74
C PHE A 249 -12.98 -2.38 -22.64
N ILE A 250 -13.26 -3.63 -22.28
CA ILE A 250 -14.36 -4.42 -22.82
C ILE A 250 -15.36 -4.62 -21.68
N GLY A 251 -16.35 -3.72 -21.64
CA GLY A 251 -17.28 -3.54 -20.51
C GLY A 251 -17.24 -2.09 -19.99
N GLU A 252 -17.70 -1.89 -18.76
CA GLU A 252 -17.63 -0.58 -18.08
C GLU A 252 -16.18 -0.21 -17.75
N SER A 253 -15.83 1.06 -17.91
CA SER A 253 -14.49 1.55 -17.55
C SER A 253 -14.38 1.82 -16.06
N PHE A 254 -13.20 1.63 -15.48
CA PHE A 254 -12.92 2.12 -14.14
C PHE A 254 -12.67 3.62 -14.13
N GLU A 255 -13.25 4.31 -13.15
CA GLU A 255 -12.88 5.68 -12.83
C GLU A 255 -11.50 5.72 -12.15
N GLY A 256 -10.79 6.84 -12.29
CA GLY A 256 -9.55 7.10 -11.54
C GLY A 256 -8.28 6.46 -12.11
N ILE A 257 -8.32 5.84 -13.30
CA ILE A 257 -7.07 5.47 -13.99
C ILE A 257 -6.37 6.76 -14.46
N PRO A 258 -5.10 7.00 -14.07
CA PRO A 258 -4.40 8.22 -14.39
C PRO A 258 -4.10 8.32 -15.89
N SER A 259 -4.19 9.53 -16.43
CA SER A 259 -3.79 9.84 -17.82
C SER A 259 -2.28 10.03 -18.00
N GLU A 260 -1.55 10.20 -16.90
CA GLU A 260 -0.09 10.35 -16.87
C GLU A 260 0.48 9.60 -15.65
N TRP A 261 1.64 8.96 -15.84
CA TRP A 261 2.33 8.27 -14.74
C TRP A 261 3.39 9.17 -14.13
N THR A 262 3.51 9.17 -12.79
CA THR A 262 4.58 9.86 -12.08
C THR A 262 5.96 9.47 -12.64
N PRO A 263 6.78 10.42 -13.10
CA PRO A 263 8.10 10.10 -13.63
C PRO A 263 8.99 9.67 -12.46
N LYS A 264 9.68 8.54 -12.66
CA LYS A 264 10.62 7.98 -11.68
C LYS A 264 12.05 8.10 -12.15
N GLN A 265 12.88 8.75 -11.38
CA GLN A 265 14.30 8.82 -11.66
C GLN A 265 15.01 7.62 -11.04
N VAL A 266 16.11 7.21 -11.66
CA VAL A 266 16.99 6.21 -11.05
C VAL A 266 18.03 6.98 -10.22
N ALA A 267 17.98 6.85 -8.91
CA ALA A 267 19.04 7.35 -8.05
C ALA A 267 20.08 6.26 -7.83
N ILE A 268 21.31 6.56 -8.20
CA ILE A 268 22.48 5.75 -7.87
C ILE A 268 23.17 6.44 -6.70
N VAL A 269 23.22 5.76 -5.56
CA VAL A 269 23.69 6.30 -4.29
C VAL A 269 24.96 5.54 -3.92
N GLU A 270 26.09 6.22 -3.93
CA GLU A 270 27.39 5.63 -3.64
C GLU A 270 27.89 6.05 -2.26
N THR A 271 28.40 5.07 -1.53
CA THR A 271 28.98 5.24 -0.19
C THR A 271 30.34 4.56 -0.17
N HIS A 272 31.31 5.19 0.49
CA HIS A 272 32.65 4.60 0.69
C HIS A 272 33.00 4.45 2.18
N GLU A 273 32.06 4.78 3.06
CA GLU A 273 32.16 4.58 4.51
C GLU A 273 31.45 3.30 4.92
N GLN A 274 31.82 2.78 6.10
CA GLN A 274 31.13 1.65 6.68
C GLN A 274 29.65 1.98 6.92
N LEU A 275 28.77 1.09 6.46
CA LEU A 275 27.34 1.15 6.72
C LEU A 275 26.83 -0.22 7.15
N TRP A 276 25.64 -0.23 7.75
CA TRP A 276 24.95 -1.48 8.07
C TRP A 276 23.65 -1.58 7.29
N LEU A 277 23.39 -2.77 6.74
CA LEU A 277 22.09 -3.14 6.23
C LEU A 277 21.43 -4.07 7.24
N SER A 278 20.14 -3.88 7.45
CA SER A 278 19.34 -4.80 8.23
C SER A 278 17.98 -5.00 7.59
N GLY A 279 17.44 -6.18 7.86
CA GLY A 279 16.12 -6.58 7.45
C GLY A 279 15.96 -7.01 6.00
N THR A 280 14.79 -7.57 5.69
CA THR A 280 14.47 -8.05 4.32
C THR A 280 14.37 -6.92 3.29
N THR A 281 14.28 -5.68 3.76
CA THR A 281 14.26 -4.45 2.97
C THR A 281 15.65 -3.86 2.73
N MET A 282 16.66 -4.35 3.46
CA MET A 282 18.03 -3.81 3.46
C MET A 282 18.08 -2.31 3.71
N THR A 283 17.35 -1.85 4.73
CA THR A 283 17.42 -0.45 5.14
C THR A 283 18.85 -0.16 5.59
N ALA A 284 19.45 0.89 5.03
CA ALA A 284 20.82 1.25 5.33
C ALA A 284 20.86 2.17 6.55
N ASN A 285 21.84 1.99 7.43
CA ASN A 285 22.17 3.00 8.42
C ASN A 285 23.60 3.53 8.24
N VAL A 286 23.75 4.84 8.40
CA VAL A 286 25.04 5.53 8.39
C VAL A 286 24.99 6.60 9.47
N ALA A 287 25.96 6.61 10.38
CA ALA A 287 26.09 7.63 11.42
C ALA A 287 24.76 7.95 12.16
N CYS A 288 24.11 6.92 12.71
CA CYS A 288 22.80 7.00 13.36
C CYS A 288 21.60 7.42 12.48
N THR A 289 21.76 7.56 11.17
CA THR A 289 20.65 7.87 10.26
C THR A 289 20.19 6.60 9.55
N VAL A 290 18.92 6.25 9.69
CA VAL A 290 18.25 5.16 8.97
C VAL A 290 17.69 5.71 7.66
N PHE A 291 18.13 5.14 6.54
CA PHE A 291 17.66 5.48 5.20
C PHE A 291 16.66 4.44 4.71
N VAL A 292 15.40 4.87 4.58
CA VAL A 292 14.31 4.00 4.09
C VAL A 292 14.13 4.08 2.57
N GLY A 293 14.69 5.08 1.90
CA GLY A 293 14.60 5.20 0.44
C GLY A 293 13.17 5.29 -0.09
N SER A 294 13.01 5.14 -1.41
CA SER A 294 11.75 5.41 -2.11
C SER A 294 10.72 4.30 -1.99
N HIS A 295 11.14 3.10 -1.53
CA HIS A 295 10.26 1.98 -1.15
C HIS A 295 9.76 2.09 0.30
N ASP A 296 9.96 3.23 0.97
CA ASP A 296 9.52 3.55 2.34
C ASP A 296 8.08 3.08 2.64
N THR A 297 7.19 3.11 1.64
CA THR A 297 5.78 2.79 1.79
C THR A 297 5.43 1.39 2.26
N LEU A 298 6.28 0.38 2.04
CA LEU A 298 6.06 -0.96 2.60
C LEU A 298 7.30 -1.58 3.22
N GLN A 299 8.39 -0.82 3.40
CA GLN A 299 9.56 -1.31 4.13
C GLN A 299 9.25 -1.97 5.48
N ASP A 300 9.29 -3.30 5.50
CA ASP A 300 9.19 -4.01 6.75
C ASP A 300 10.42 -3.80 7.65
N LEU A 301 10.31 -2.86 8.58
CA LEU A 301 11.30 -2.63 9.63
C LEU A 301 11.19 -3.65 10.79
N HIS A 302 10.30 -4.65 10.74
CA HIS A 302 10.17 -5.69 11.80
C HIS A 302 11.46 -6.49 11.97
N SER A 303 12.27 -6.52 10.91
CA SER A 303 13.51 -7.23 10.86
C SER A 303 14.71 -6.41 11.36
N PHE A 304 14.49 -5.15 11.73
CA PHE A 304 15.45 -4.43 12.57
C PHE A 304 15.33 -4.94 14.00
N PRO A 305 16.45 -5.35 14.61
CA PRO A 305 16.41 -5.83 15.98
C PRO A 305 16.06 -4.68 16.94
N GLU A 306 14.92 -4.81 17.63
CA GLU A 306 14.57 -3.96 18.77
C GLU A 306 15.47 -4.24 19.99
N VAL A 307 16.14 -5.40 20.00
CA VAL A 307 17.03 -5.87 21.07
C VAL A 307 18.50 -5.79 20.62
N VAL A 308 19.39 -5.72 21.60
CA VAL A 308 20.82 -5.79 21.34
C VAL A 308 21.19 -7.18 20.77
N LEU A 309 21.31 -7.35 19.44
CA LEU A 309 21.97 -8.52 18.84
C LEU A 309 23.48 -8.52 19.13
N ASP A 310 24.01 -9.66 19.56
CA ASP A 310 25.45 -9.90 19.66
C ASP A 310 26.12 -9.72 18.27
N SER A 311 27.17 -8.91 18.22
CA SER A 311 28.01 -8.67 17.03
C SER A 311 28.68 -9.93 16.46
N SER A 312 28.75 -11.01 17.24
CA SER A 312 29.27 -12.31 16.79
C SER A 312 28.49 -12.93 15.62
N ASN A 313 27.24 -12.47 15.37
CA ASN A 313 26.36 -12.95 14.31
C ASN A 313 26.31 -12.04 13.07
N ASP A 314 27.14 -11.00 12.99
CA ASP A 314 27.12 -10.09 11.84
C ASP A 314 27.74 -10.72 10.58
N PHE A 315 27.08 -10.53 9.44
CA PHE A 315 27.63 -10.89 8.13
C PHE A 315 28.47 -9.74 7.59
N ILE A 316 29.78 -9.93 7.54
CA ILE A 316 30.73 -8.88 7.15
C ILE A 316 31.06 -9.01 5.66
N VAL A 317 30.84 -7.93 4.92
CA VAL A 317 31.29 -7.76 3.54
C VAL A 317 32.40 -6.71 3.53
N ASP A 318 33.65 -7.15 3.32
CA ASP A 318 34.83 -6.27 3.23
C ASP A 318 35.20 -5.95 1.77
N GLU A 319 34.18 -5.71 0.96
CA GLU A 319 34.30 -5.33 -0.46
C GLU A 319 33.34 -4.17 -0.74
N HIS A 320 33.68 -3.33 -1.72
CA HIS A 320 32.74 -2.34 -2.25
C HIS A 320 31.84 -3.04 -3.26
N VAL A 321 30.53 -3.03 -3.02
CA VAL A 321 29.57 -3.89 -3.74
C VAL A 321 28.38 -3.10 -4.26
N GLY A 322 27.78 -3.58 -5.35
CA GLY A 322 26.46 -3.16 -5.81
C GLY A 322 25.38 -3.92 -5.07
N VAL A 323 24.42 -3.23 -4.45
CA VAL A 323 23.36 -3.88 -3.65
C VAL A 323 22.12 -4.13 -4.52
N VAL A 324 21.82 -5.41 -4.77
CA VAL A 324 20.62 -5.85 -5.53
C VAL A 324 19.49 -6.28 -4.59
N VAL A 325 19.82 -6.63 -3.35
CA VAL A 325 18.86 -7.07 -2.34
C VAL A 325 17.85 -5.96 -2.05
N GLN A 326 16.58 -6.33 -1.98
CA GLN A 326 15.50 -5.39 -1.70
C GLN A 326 14.31 -6.06 -1.02
N PHE A 327 13.33 -5.23 -0.63
CA PHE A 327 12.06 -5.71 -0.12
C PHE A 327 11.39 -6.73 -1.06
N PHE A 328 10.84 -7.79 -0.48
CA PHE A 328 10.16 -8.87 -1.19
C PHE A 328 10.96 -9.48 -2.36
N TYR A 329 12.28 -9.63 -2.24
CA TYR A 329 13.09 -10.33 -3.25
C TYR A 329 12.58 -11.78 -3.55
N ALA A 330 11.88 -12.40 -2.61
CA ALA A 330 11.27 -13.72 -2.78
C ALA A 330 9.97 -13.67 -3.62
N ASN A 331 9.42 -12.49 -3.90
CA ASN A 331 8.27 -12.34 -4.78
C ASN A 331 8.72 -12.09 -6.22
N TRP A 332 8.19 -12.86 -7.17
CA TRP A 332 8.57 -12.78 -8.58
C TRP A 332 8.37 -11.39 -9.22
N TYR A 333 7.25 -10.70 -8.91
CA TYR A 333 6.99 -9.35 -9.45
C TYR A 333 8.11 -8.38 -9.05
N HIS A 334 8.37 -8.33 -7.75
CA HIS A 334 9.37 -7.46 -7.16
C HIS A 334 10.75 -7.82 -7.67
N PHE A 335 11.10 -9.10 -7.75
CA PHE A 335 12.41 -9.48 -8.25
C PHE A 335 12.62 -9.10 -9.72
N VAL A 336 11.61 -9.19 -10.60
CA VAL A 336 11.72 -8.74 -12.00
C VAL A 336 11.78 -7.22 -12.13
N CYS A 337 10.83 -6.51 -11.51
CA CYS A 337 10.75 -5.04 -11.61
C CYS A 337 11.95 -4.35 -10.98
N ASP A 338 12.48 -4.94 -9.92
CA ASP A 338 13.48 -4.29 -9.09
C ASP A 338 14.85 -5.00 -9.15
N GLY A 339 14.93 -6.28 -8.80
CA GLY A 339 16.19 -7.03 -8.72
C GLY A 339 16.86 -7.17 -10.09
N MET A 340 16.13 -7.71 -11.06
CA MET A 340 16.60 -7.90 -12.44
C MET A 340 16.91 -6.56 -13.13
N ALA A 341 16.09 -5.53 -12.88
CA ALA A 341 16.35 -4.19 -13.39
C ALA A 341 17.64 -3.56 -12.82
N ARG A 342 17.93 -3.77 -11.52
CA ARG A 342 19.19 -3.34 -10.89
C ARG A 342 20.38 -4.11 -11.41
N ILE A 343 20.28 -5.43 -11.57
CA ILE A 343 21.35 -6.25 -12.19
C ILE A 343 21.69 -5.68 -13.57
N MET A 344 20.69 -5.35 -14.39
CA MET A 344 20.92 -4.73 -15.70
C MET A 344 21.63 -3.39 -15.63
N LEU A 345 21.24 -2.54 -14.69
CA LEU A 345 21.90 -1.26 -14.49
C LEU A 345 23.37 -1.44 -14.06
N PHE A 346 23.63 -2.31 -13.08
CA PHE A 346 24.99 -2.59 -12.61
C PHE A 346 25.85 -3.18 -13.71
N ARG A 347 25.37 -4.18 -14.45
CA ARG A 347 26.16 -4.78 -15.55
C ARG A 347 26.52 -3.78 -16.63
N ARG A 348 25.64 -2.82 -16.93
CA ARG A 348 25.92 -1.79 -17.94
C ARG A 348 26.92 -0.75 -17.43
N ARG A 349 26.82 -0.32 -16.17
CA ARG A 349 27.52 0.86 -15.65
C ARG A 349 28.73 0.54 -14.79
N TYR A 350 28.74 -0.64 -14.17
CA TYR A 350 29.74 -1.13 -13.23
C TYR A 350 30.03 -2.63 -13.48
N PRO A 351 30.52 -3.02 -14.68
CA PRO A 351 30.62 -4.43 -15.09
C PRO A 351 31.54 -5.28 -14.20
N GLU A 352 32.54 -4.67 -13.56
CA GLU A 352 33.51 -5.33 -12.68
C GLU A 352 33.07 -5.35 -11.20
N LEU A 353 31.95 -4.69 -10.86
CA LEU A 353 31.49 -4.57 -9.48
C LEU A 353 30.78 -5.85 -9.04
N LYS A 354 31.22 -6.42 -7.92
CA LYS A 354 30.51 -7.54 -7.30
C LYS A 354 29.16 -7.10 -6.76
N LEU A 355 28.17 -7.97 -6.89
CA LEU A 355 26.80 -7.72 -6.46
C LEU A 355 26.51 -8.47 -5.17
N LEU A 356 26.02 -7.75 -4.17
CA LEU A 356 25.37 -8.35 -3.01
C LEU A 356 23.93 -8.72 -3.41
N VAL A 357 23.62 -10.02 -3.36
CA VAL A 357 22.36 -10.60 -3.84
C VAL A 357 21.62 -11.37 -2.73
N PRO A 358 20.31 -11.66 -2.90
CA PRO A 358 19.54 -12.38 -1.89
C PRO A 358 20.15 -13.75 -1.53
N PRO A 359 19.72 -14.35 -0.41
CA PRO A 359 20.18 -15.68 -0.03
C PRO A 359 19.92 -16.73 -1.11
N ARG A 360 20.71 -17.80 -1.10
CA ARG A 360 20.49 -18.98 -1.93
C ARG A 360 19.19 -19.69 -1.52
N GLY A 361 18.76 -20.65 -2.35
CA GLY A 361 17.61 -21.50 -2.06
C GLY A 361 16.28 -20.85 -2.43
N ILE A 362 16.32 -19.74 -3.17
CA ILE A 362 15.15 -19.05 -3.69
C ILE A 362 15.10 -19.32 -5.20
N PRO A 363 14.27 -20.28 -5.66
CA PRO A 363 14.45 -20.88 -6.98
C PRO A 363 14.47 -19.89 -8.14
N HIS A 364 13.61 -18.87 -8.13
CA HIS A 364 13.57 -17.88 -9.21
C HIS A 364 14.74 -16.90 -9.15
N VAL A 365 15.26 -16.57 -7.96
CA VAL A 365 16.45 -15.70 -7.82
C VAL A 365 17.66 -16.43 -8.38
N ASP A 366 17.88 -17.66 -7.93
CA ASP A 366 19.03 -18.48 -8.34
C ASP A 366 19.04 -18.70 -9.87
N GLN A 367 17.89 -19.04 -10.45
CA GLN A 367 17.75 -19.22 -11.90
C GLN A 367 17.94 -17.94 -12.71
N VAL A 368 17.54 -16.77 -12.19
CA VAL A 368 17.78 -15.49 -12.87
C VAL A 368 19.28 -15.14 -12.83
N LEU A 369 19.94 -15.34 -11.69
CA LEU A 369 21.39 -15.08 -11.57
C LEU A 369 22.18 -15.98 -12.55
N GLU A 370 21.79 -17.25 -12.67
CA GLU A 370 22.33 -18.17 -13.69
C GLU A 370 22.02 -17.70 -15.12
N PHE A 371 20.79 -17.23 -15.39
CA PHE A 371 20.40 -16.71 -16.70
C PHE A 371 21.24 -15.50 -17.16
N PHE A 372 21.76 -14.72 -16.21
CA PHE A 372 22.69 -13.62 -16.46
C PHE A 372 24.15 -14.05 -16.52
N ASP A 373 24.46 -15.34 -16.45
CA ASP A 373 25.83 -15.85 -16.45
C ASP A 373 26.67 -15.23 -15.29
N LEU A 374 26.04 -14.96 -14.13
CA LEU A 374 26.69 -14.38 -12.96
C LEU A 374 27.21 -15.49 -12.04
N VAL A 375 28.50 -15.44 -11.74
CA VAL A 375 29.22 -16.50 -11.00
C VAL A 375 29.53 -16.06 -9.57
N GLU A 376 29.30 -16.95 -8.60
CA GLU A 376 29.62 -16.70 -7.20
C GLU A 376 31.11 -16.56 -6.92
N GLY A 377 31.48 -15.64 -6.02
CA GLY A 377 32.87 -15.33 -5.68
C GLY A 377 33.62 -14.53 -6.74
N VAL A 378 33.14 -14.54 -7.99
CA VAL A 378 33.63 -13.69 -9.08
C VAL A 378 32.79 -12.41 -9.16
N ASN A 379 31.47 -12.56 -9.33
CA ASN A 379 30.54 -11.47 -9.58
C ASN A 379 29.52 -11.29 -8.43
N LEU A 380 29.34 -12.29 -7.57
CA LEU A 380 28.26 -12.32 -6.59
C LEU A 380 28.75 -12.63 -5.17
N ILE A 381 28.10 -11.98 -4.20
CA ILE A 381 28.14 -12.31 -2.77
C ILE A 381 26.69 -12.54 -2.34
N HIS A 382 26.36 -13.78 -1.94
CA HIS A 382 25.04 -14.09 -1.40
C HIS A 382 24.94 -13.68 0.07
N LEU A 383 23.78 -13.18 0.45
CA LEU A 383 23.41 -13.09 1.86
C LEU A 383 23.29 -14.49 2.50
N PRO A 384 23.58 -14.62 3.80
CA PRO A 384 23.33 -15.87 4.51
C PRO A 384 21.83 -16.15 4.59
N GLU A 385 21.45 -17.44 4.53
CA GLU A 385 20.06 -17.89 4.67
C GLU A 385 19.50 -17.65 6.09
N GLU A 386 20.38 -17.60 7.09
CA GLU A 386 20.00 -17.42 8.48
C GLU A 386 19.63 -15.97 8.79
N ALA A 387 18.33 -15.74 9.00
CA ALA A 387 17.82 -14.52 9.63
C ALA A 387 17.82 -14.67 11.17
N PRO A 388 18.02 -13.58 11.93
CA PRO A 388 18.36 -12.23 11.49
C PRO A 388 19.86 -11.94 11.70
N ARG A 389 20.67 -11.97 10.62
CA ARG A 389 22.04 -11.43 10.66
C ARG A 389 22.05 -10.02 10.06
N ARG A 390 22.66 -9.07 10.76
CA ARG A 390 22.95 -7.75 10.18
C ARG A 390 24.05 -7.89 9.13
N VAL A 391 24.08 -7.01 8.15
CA VAL A 391 25.11 -7.00 7.12
C VAL A 391 25.96 -5.75 7.29
N ALA A 392 27.25 -5.92 7.56
CA ALA A 392 28.21 -4.83 7.64
C ALA A 392 28.92 -4.67 6.29
N LEU A 393 28.70 -3.56 5.58
CA LEU A 393 29.49 -3.21 4.41
C LEU A 393 30.66 -2.34 4.87
N LYS A 394 31.83 -2.93 5.12
CA LYS A 394 32.99 -2.21 5.68
C LYS A 394 33.55 -1.12 4.76
N ARG A 395 33.41 -1.31 3.45
CA ARG A 395 33.91 -0.38 2.43
C ARG A 395 32.80 0.42 1.77
N GLY A 396 31.58 0.36 2.29
CA GLY A 396 30.39 0.94 1.66
C GLY A 396 29.92 0.13 0.45
N GLY A 397 29.07 0.75 -0.37
CA GLY A 397 28.52 0.15 -1.57
C GLY A 397 27.72 1.13 -2.42
N ILE A 398 27.25 0.62 -3.56
CA ILE A 398 26.39 1.35 -4.50
C ILE A 398 24.97 0.82 -4.39
N PHE A 399 24.03 1.71 -4.11
CA PHE A 399 22.59 1.44 -4.05
C PHE A 399 21.90 2.04 -5.26
N VAL A 400 20.80 1.41 -5.65
CA VAL A 400 19.96 1.87 -6.76
C VAL A 400 18.53 1.97 -6.26
N ASP A 401 17.91 3.12 -6.44
CA ASP A 401 16.56 3.40 -5.97
C ASP A 401 15.71 4.12 -7.02
N TRP A 402 14.39 3.92 -6.93
CA TRP A 402 13.40 4.48 -7.85
C TRP A 402 12.79 5.75 -7.25
N VAL A 403 13.53 6.85 -7.34
CA VAL A 403 13.13 8.12 -6.72
C VAL A 403 12.00 8.77 -7.50
N MET A 404 10.94 9.13 -6.79
CA MET A 404 9.81 9.87 -7.35
C MET A 404 10.14 11.36 -7.39
N VAL A 405 9.84 12.01 -8.53
CA VAL A 405 10.07 13.47 -8.69
C VAL A 405 9.02 14.30 -7.94
N SER A 406 7.83 13.75 -7.77
CA SER A 406 6.70 14.39 -7.08
C SER A 406 6.11 13.46 -6.03
N LYS A 407 5.19 13.99 -5.22
CA LYS A 407 4.37 13.17 -4.32
C LYS A 407 3.60 12.15 -5.20
N PRO A 408 3.71 10.84 -4.93
CA PRO A 408 2.91 9.83 -5.62
C PRO A 408 1.42 10.00 -5.33
N THR A 409 0.59 9.60 -6.29
CA THR A 409 -0.87 9.54 -6.15
C THR A 409 -1.33 8.29 -5.42
N SER A 410 -0.49 7.25 -5.34
CA SER A 410 -0.77 5.98 -4.68
C SER A 410 0.40 5.49 -3.84
N ILE A 411 0.13 4.91 -2.66
CA ILE A 411 1.11 4.23 -1.81
C ILE A 411 1.78 3.01 -2.47
N MET A 412 1.17 2.50 -3.56
CA MET A 412 1.72 1.42 -4.36
C MET A 412 2.69 1.89 -5.45
N GLU A 413 2.68 3.19 -5.80
CA GLU A 413 3.54 3.71 -6.86
C GLU A 413 5.02 3.40 -6.69
N PRO A 414 5.63 3.45 -5.48
CA PRO A 414 7.02 3.04 -5.27
C PRO A 414 7.46 1.73 -5.91
N PHE A 415 6.56 0.75 -6.06
CA PHE A 415 6.86 -0.55 -6.65
C PHE A 415 6.81 -0.57 -8.18
N PHE A 416 6.44 0.53 -8.81
CA PHE A 416 6.44 0.67 -10.25
C PHE A 416 7.87 0.92 -10.76
N PRO A 417 8.43 0.09 -11.66
CA PRO A 417 9.79 0.32 -12.11
C PRO A 417 9.88 1.56 -13.02
N PRO A 418 11.00 2.31 -13.00
CA PRO A 418 11.26 3.33 -14.02
C PRO A 418 11.24 2.71 -15.41
N ALA A 419 10.65 3.42 -16.36
CA ALA A 419 10.42 2.86 -17.69
C ALA A 419 11.72 2.55 -18.46
N SER A 420 12.82 3.26 -18.17
CA SER A 420 14.15 2.93 -18.70
C SER A 420 14.65 1.59 -18.14
N ALA A 421 14.55 1.39 -16.82
CA ALA A 421 15.06 0.21 -16.13
C ALA A 421 14.36 -1.07 -16.60
N ILE A 422 13.03 -1.06 -16.71
CA ILE A 422 12.29 -2.25 -17.16
C ILE A 422 12.43 -2.52 -18.67
N ARG A 423 12.71 -1.50 -19.48
CA ARG A 423 13.04 -1.71 -20.90
C ARG A 423 14.42 -2.31 -21.09
N ASP A 424 15.39 -1.97 -20.24
CA ASP A 424 16.71 -2.60 -20.27
C ASP A 424 16.58 -4.12 -20.03
N VAL A 425 15.72 -4.52 -19.09
CA VAL A 425 15.33 -5.93 -18.87
C VAL A 425 14.77 -6.56 -20.16
N ARG A 426 13.75 -5.94 -20.77
CA ARG A 426 13.15 -6.43 -22.02
C ARG A 426 14.17 -6.56 -23.14
N ASN A 427 14.98 -5.53 -23.33
CA ASN A 427 15.94 -5.46 -24.42
C ASN A 427 16.96 -6.59 -24.29
N TYR A 428 17.48 -6.83 -23.09
CA TYR A 428 18.38 -7.96 -22.84
C TYR A 428 17.75 -9.30 -23.23
N THR A 429 16.51 -9.56 -22.79
CA THR A 429 15.84 -10.83 -23.10
C THR A 429 15.53 -10.99 -24.58
N CYS A 430 15.09 -9.91 -25.27
CA CYS A 430 14.84 -9.95 -26.71
C CYS A 430 16.10 -10.29 -27.52
N HIS A 431 17.26 -9.72 -27.16
CA HIS A 431 18.53 -10.04 -27.82
C HIS A 431 18.95 -11.49 -27.59
N ARG A 432 18.74 -12.02 -26.39
CA ARG A 432 19.16 -13.38 -26.00
C ARG A 432 18.38 -14.47 -26.74
N PHE A 433 17.08 -14.29 -26.95
CA PHE A 433 16.19 -15.31 -27.52
C PHE A 433 15.92 -15.14 -29.03
N LYS A 434 16.36 -14.04 -29.66
CA LYS A 434 16.18 -13.75 -31.11
C LYS A 434 14.78 -14.13 -31.60
N SER A 435 13.75 -13.67 -30.89
CA SER A 435 12.42 -14.26 -30.98
C SER A 435 11.82 -14.08 -32.38
N PRO A 436 11.32 -15.15 -33.03
CA PRO A 436 10.51 -15.04 -34.25
C PRO A 436 9.21 -14.25 -33.96
N PRO A 437 8.45 -13.83 -34.99
CA PRO A 437 7.28 -12.99 -34.81
C PRO A 437 6.33 -13.54 -33.73
N ALA A 438 5.87 -12.65 -32.85
CA ALA A 438 4.97 -12.97 -31.76
C ALA A 438 3.73 -13.73 -32.27
N ARG A 439 3.52 -14.96 -31.81
CA ARG A 439 2.45 -15.83 -32.33
C ARG A 439 1.64 -16.56 -31.27
N SER A 440 2.16 -16.71 -30.05
CA SER A 440 1.49 -17.43 -28.97
C SER A 440 0.51 -16.57 -28.19
N ILE A 441 -0.49 -17.23 -27.60
CA ILE A 441 -1.44 -16.66 -26.64
C ILE A 441 -1.06 -17.30 -25.31
N VAL A 442 -0.49 -16.54 -24.40
CA VAL A 442 -0.08 -17.02 -23.08
C VAL A 442 -1.22 -16.77 -22.12
N PHE A 443 -1.75 -17.83 -21.52
CA PHE A 443 -2.69 -17.74 -20.40
C PHE A 443 -1.92 -17.96 -19.09
N VAL A 444 -2.04 -17.02 -18.16
CA VAL A 444 -1.34 -17.03 -16.87
C VAL A 444 -2.29 -17.55 -15.80
N GLY A 445 -2.09 -18.81 -15.43
CA GLY A 445 -2.91 -19.51 -14.43
C GLY A 445 -2.60 -19.09 -13.00
N ARG A 446 -3.53 -19.36 -12.08
CA ARG A 446 -3.37 -19.05 -10.64
C ARG A 446 -3.96 -20.13 -9.74
N LYS A 447 -3.19 -20.59 -8.75
CA LYS A 447 -3.62 -21.60 -7.76
C LYS A 447 -4.18 -21.01 -6.44
N GLY A 448 -3.84 -19.75 -6.12
CA GLY A 448 -4.18 -19.10 -4.84
C GLY A 448 -5.29 -18.06 -4.93
N SER A 449 -5.03 -16.86 -4.39
CA SER A 449 -5.94 -15.72 -4.56
C SER A 449 -6.08 -15.35 -6.04
N ARG A 450 -7.25 -14.85 -6.38
CA ARG A 450 -7.68 -14.40 -7.70
C ARG A 450 -7.63 -15.52 -8.74
N ARG A 451 -7.85 -16.77 -8.31
CA ARG A 451 -8.01 -17.94 -9.18
C ARG A 451 -9.38 -17.93 -9.84
N ILE A 452 -9.48 -18.60 -10.99
CA ILE A 452 -10.74 -18.90 -11.67
C ILE A 452 -11.09 -20.36 -11.34
N ASP A 453 -12.29 -20.61 -10.79
CA ASP A 453 -12.64 -21.94 -10.28
C ASP A 453 -12.76 -23.00 -11.41
N ASN A 454 -13.13 -22.57 -12.61
CA ASN A 454 -13.17 -23.41 -13.82
C ASN A 454 -12.08 -23.04 -14.84
N GLU A 455 -10.86 -22.74 -14.37
CA GLU A 455 -9.71 -22.39 -15.24
C GLU A 455 -9.50 -23.39 -16.39
N ASN A 456 -9.60 -24.69 -16.12
CA ASN A 456 -9.46 -25.73 -17.15
C ASN A 456 -10.49 -25.58 -18.28
N GLU A 457 -11.75 -25.26 -17.96
CA GLU A 457 -12.78 -25.06 -18.99
C GLU A 457 -12.49 -23.82 -19.86
N VAL A 458 -11.93 -22.77 -19.25
CA VAL A 458 -11.52 -21.55 -19.96
C VAL A 458 -10.37 -21.87 -20.91
N VAL A 459 -9.34 -22.57 -20.42
CA VAL A 459 -8.16 -22.97 -21.22
C VAL A 459 -8.58 -23.93 -22.33
N ASP A 460 -9.43 -24.91 -22.07
CA ASP A 460 -9.92 -25.86 -23.08
C ASP A 460 -10.68 -25.13 -24.18
N ALA A 461 -11.54 -24.16 -23.85
CA ALA A 461 -12.23 -23.35 -24.83
C ALA A 461 -11.26 -22.51 -25.69
N MET A 462 -10.20 -21.97 -25.08
CA MET A 462 -9.13 -21.27 -25.80
C MET A 462 -8.37 -22.22 -26.73
N VAL A 463 -7.98 -23.40 -26.26
CA VAL A 463 -7.26 -24.42 -27.07
C VAL A 463 -8.14 -24.89 -28.22
N GLN A 464 -9.44 -25.12 -27.98
CA GLN A 464 -10.38 -25.50 -29.03
C GLN A 464 -10.49 -24.43 -30.12
N ARG A 465 -10.42 -23.14 -29.76
CA ARG A 465 -10.55 -22.02 -30.70
C ARG A 465 -9.24 -21.67 -31.42
N PHE A 466 -8.12 -21.67 -30.71
CA PHE A 466 -6.83 -21.13 -31.18
C PHE A 466 -5.74 -22.19 -31.36
N GLY A 467 -6.01 -23.44 -30.98
CA GLY A 467 -5.14 -24.59 -31.16
C GLY A 467 -3.80 -24.44 -30.43
N PRO A 468 -2.67 -24.87 -31.04
CA PRO A 468 -1.36 -24.93 -30.38
C PRO A 468 -0.73 -23.56 -30.12
N ARG A 469 -1.43 -22.46 -30.47
CA ARG A 469 -0.99 -21.11 -30.15
C ARG A 469 -1.16 -20.81 -28.66
N VAL A 470 -2.10 -21.49 -27.98
CA VAL A 470 -2.35 -21.30 -26.55
C VAL A 470 -1.25 -22.00 -25.75
N GLN A 471 -0.63 -21.26 -24.85
CA GLN A 471 0.38 -21.75 -23.92
C GLN A 471 -0.05 -21.40 -22.50
N LEU A 472 0.00 -22.37 -21.59
CA LEU A 472 -0.34 -22.18 -20.20
C LEU A 472 0.93 -21.90 -19.39
N HIS A 473 0.93 -20.80 -18.66
CA HIS A 473 1.94 -20.49 -17.66
C HIS A 473 1.42 -20.91 -16.27
N ASP A 474 2.03 -21.94 -15.69
CA ASP A 474 1.66 -22.52 -14.38
C ASP A 474 2.42 -21.88 -13.20
N GLY A 475 2.71 -20.58 -13.27
CA GLY A 475 3.38 -19.86 -12.18
C GLY A 475 4.79 -20.37 -11.88
N ASP A 476 5.06 -20.60 -10.58
CA ASP A 476 6.40 -20.88 -10.05
C ASP A 476 6.94 -22.28 -10.43
N ALA A 477 6.11 -23.15 -11.02
CA ALA A 477 6.54 -24.48 -11.45
C ALA A 477 7.39 -24.46 -12.73
N MET A 478 7.33 -23.37 -13.52
CA MET A 478 8.04 -23.27 -14.79
C MET A 478 9.44 -22.69 -14.59
N PRO A 479 10.50 -23.28 -15.17
CA PRO A 479 11.85 -22.71 -15.13
C PRO A 479 11.90 -21.28 -15.68
N VAL A 480 12.65 -20.39 -15.04
CA VAL A 480 12.74 -18.95 -15.41
C VAL A 480 13.11 -18.77 -16.88
N ARG A 481 14.07 -19.54 -17.39
CA ARG A 481 14.48 -19.50 -18.80
C ARG A 481 13.30 -19.78 -19.73
N GLU A 482 12.49 -20.80 -19.41
CA GLU A 482 11.31 -21.18 -20.20
C GLU A 482 10.20 -20.12 -20.09
N GLN A 483 10.01 -19.52 -18.90
CA GLN A 483 9.10 -18.39 -18.73
C GLN A 483 9.51 -17.21 -19.62
N ILE A 484 10.78 -16.79 -19.57
CA ILE A 484 11.28 -15.67 -20.38
C ILE A 484 11.10 -16.01 -21.87
N GLU A 485 11.44 -17.23 -22.29
CA GLU A 485 11.29 -17.65 -23.68
C GLU A 485 9.83 -17.64 -24.15
N MET A 486 8.91 -18.19 -23.35
CA MET A 486 7.46 -18.21 -23.60
C MET A 486 6.93 -16.79 -23.81
N PHE A 487 7.22 -15.88 -22.88
CA PHE A 487 6.71 -14.52 -22.93
C PHE A 487 7.38 -13.67 -24.02
N SER A 488 8.66 -13.92 -24.33
CA SER A 488 9.36 -13.25 -25.45
C SER A 488 8.76 -13.52 -26.82
N LYS A 489 7.94 -14.58 -26.94
CA LYS A 489 7.23 -14.97 -28.17
C LYS A 489 5.72 -14.68 -28.10
N ALA A 490 5.24 -14.14 -26.97
CA ALA A 490 3.83 -13.88 -26.73
C ALA A 490 3.30 -12.76 -27.60
N ARG A 491 2.17 -13.04 -28.25
CA ARG A 491 1.37 -12.06 -28.99
C ARG A 491 0.25 -11.48 -28.14
N ILE A 492 -0.34 -12.32 -27.31
CA ILE A 492 -1.36 -11.96 -26.33
C ILE A 492 -0.97 -12.62 -25.01
N ILE A 493 -1.06 -11.88 -23.92
CA ILE A 493 -0.88 -12.37 -22.55
C ILE A 493 -2.20 -12.16 -21.84
N ILE A 494 -2.72 -13.18 -21.18
CA ILE A 494 -4.05 -13.16 -20.55
C ILE A 494 -3.90 -13.63 -19.11
N GLY A 495 -4.51 -12.94 -18.15
CA GLY A 495 -4.59 -13.47 -16.80
C GLY A 495 -5.18 -12.53 -15.77
N ALA A 496 -5.42 -13.09 -14.59
CA ALA A 496 -5.79 -12.34 -13.40
C ALA A 496 -4.59 -11.56 -12.83
N HIS A 497 -4.87 -10.49 -12.08
CA HIS A 497 -3.84 -9.71 -11.39
C HIS A 497 -2.92 -10.62 -10.54
N GLY A 498 -1.60 -10.54 -10.75
CA GLY A 498 -0.64 -11.31 -9.97
C GLY A 498 0.77 -11.36 -10.55
N SER A 499 1.73 -11.86 -9.79
CA SER A 499 3.15 -11.81 -10.15
C SER A 499 3.49 -12.45 -11.49
N GLY A 500 2.77 -13.50 -11.93
CA GLY A 500 2.96 -14.10 -13.25
C GLY A 500 2.75 -13.12 -14.42
N LEU A 501 1.92 -12.08 -14.26
CA LEU A 501 1.75 -11.05 -15.27
C LEU A 501 2.97 -10.11 -15.39
N VAL A 502 3.90 -10.06 -14.42
CA VAL A 502 5.11 -9.24 -14.57
C VAL A 502 5.94 -9.65 -15.79
N ASN A 503 5.77 -10.90 -16.24
CA ASN A 503 6.45 -11.46 -17.40
C ASN A 503 6.12 -10.71 -18.72
N ILE A 504 5.16 -9.77 -18.74
CA ILE A 504 5.04 -8.82 -19.88
C ILE A 504 6.34 -8.03 -20.09
N ALA A 505 7.18 -7.89 -19.06
CA ALA A 505 8.52 -7.28 -19.16
C ALA A 505 9.42 -7.98 -20.19
N PHE A 506 9.16 -9.26 -20.49
CA PHE A 506 9.92 -10.02 -21.49
C PHE A 506 9.25 -10.01 -22.87
N ALA A 507 8.01 -9.54 -22.96
CA ALA A 507 7.21 -9.59 -24.15
C ALA A 507 7.61 -8.52 -25.18
N PRO A 508 7.47 -8.82 -26.49
CA PRO A 508 7.76 -7.84 -27.52
C PRO A 508 6.80 -6.64 -27.43
N PRO A 509 7.20 -5.43 -27.90
CA PRO A 509 6.32 -4.24 -27.90
C PRO A 509 5.00 -4.44 -28.64
N THR A 510 4.93 -5.41 -29.56
CA THR A 510 3.72 -5.76 -30.31
C THR A 510 2.75 -6.64 -29.51
N ALA A 511 3.12 -7.11 -28.32
CA ALA A 511 2.22 -7.89 -27.48
C ALA A 511 1.01 -7.05 -27.04
N CYS A 512 -0.05 -7.75 -26.59
CA CYS A 512 -1.17 -7.14 -25.90
C CYS A 512 -1.42 -7.90 -24.59
N LEU A 513 -1.58 -7.16 -23.50
CA LEU A 513 -2.01 -7.71 -22.21
C LEU A 513 -3.54 -7.62 -22.13
N ILE A 514 -4.20 -8.73 -21.83
CA ILE A 514 -5.61 -8.81 -21.45
C ILE A 514 -5.67 -9.19 -19.97
N SER A 515 -6.11 -8.29 -19.10
CA SER A 515 -6.23 -8.57 -17.66
C SER A 515 -7.68 -8.59 -17.19
N PHE A 516 -7.93 -9.31 -16.10
CA PHE A 516 -9.22 -9.33 -15.42
C PHE A 516 -9.28 -8.30 -14.28
N PRO A 517 -10.44 -7.69 -14.04
CA PRO A 517 -10.61 -6.61 -13.07
C PRO A 517 -10.43 -7.07 -11.62
N ILE A 518 -9.85 -6.20 -10.80
CA ILE A 518 -9.91 -6.32 -9.34
C ILE A 518 -10.69 -5.15 -8.73
N VAL A 519 -11.38 -5.39 -7.62
CA VAL A 519 -12.15 -4.34 -6.91
C VAL A 519 -11.66 -4.22 -5.46
N PRO A 520 -11.32 -2.99 -5.00
CA PRO A 520 -11.23 -1.75 -5.79
C PRO A 520 -10.06 -1.79 -6.80
N HIS A 521 -10.25 -1.17 -7.98
CA HIS A 521 -9.25 -1.16 -9.06
C HIS A 521 -8.17 -0.09 -8.85
N THR A 522 -7.51 -0.15 -7.70
CA THR A 522 -6.59 0.89 -7.23
C THR A 522 -5.12 0.48 -7.33
N LYS A 523 -4.85 -0.78 -7.67
CA LYS A 523 -3.50 -1.35 -7.76
C LYS A 523 -3.05 -1.43 -9.21
N LEU A 524 -2.57 -0.30 -9.72
CA LEU A 524 -2.37 -0.08 -11.16
C LEU A 524 -1.02 -0.58 -11.70
N PHE A 525 -0.53 -1.69 -11.16
CA PHE A 525 0.80 -2.23 -11.47
C PHE A 525 0.96 -2.53 -12.97
N PHE A 526 -0.04 -3.14 -13.58
CA PHE A 526 0.06 -3.64 -14.95
C PHE A 526 -0.26 -2.57 -15.99
N GLU A 527 -1.08 -1.58 -15.64
CA GLU A 527 -1.34 -0.37 -16.43
C GLU A 527 -0.07 0.49 -16.50
N ASN A 528 0.64 0.65 -15.38
CA ASN A 528 1.93 1.32 -15.37
C ASN A 528 2.98 0.52 -16.16
N LEU A 529 3.04 -0.80 -15.95
CA LEU A 529 4.03 -1.66 -16.63
C LEU A 529 3.80 -1.69 -18.14
N SER A 530 2.55 -1.83 -18.60
CA SER A 530 2.19 -1.80 -20.02
C SER A 530 2.51 -0.44 -20.64
N SER A 531 2.15 0.66 -19.99
CA SER A 531 2.52 2.03 -20.40
C SER A 531 4.04 2.24 -20.45
N SER A 532 4.78 1.73 -19.47
CA SER A 532 6.23 1.82 -19.40
C SER A 532 6.91 1.05 -20.53
N LEU A 533 6.36 -0.09 -20.92
CA LEU A 533 6.86 -0.93 -22.00
C LEU A 533 6.33 -0.50 -23.39
N GLY A 534 5.26 0.30 -23.44
CA GLY A 534 4.55 0.62 -24.68
C GLY A 534 3.81 -0.59 -25.26
N ILE A 535 3.25 -1.42 -24.39
CA ILE A 535 2.45 -2.61 -24.73
C ILE A 535 0.97 -2.24 -24.62
N ALA A 536 0.15 -2.68 -25.57
CA ALA A 536 -1.29 -2.49 -25.50
C ALA A 536 -1.89 -3.26 -24.31
N HIS A 537 -2.83 -2.66 -23.60
CA HIS A 537 -3.47 -3.27 -22.44
C HIS A 537 -4.98 -3.16 -22.57
N VAL A 538 -5.67 -4.28 -22.39
CA VAL A 538 -7.12 -4.38 -22.34
C VAL A 538 -7.53 -4.94 -20.98
N ILE A 539 -8.50 -4.31 -20.34
CA ILE A 539 -9.15 -4.86 -19.14
C ILE A 539 -10.52 -5.38 -19.56
N LEU A 540 -10.76 -6.67 -19.32
CA LEU A 540 -12.03 -7.32 -19.62
C LEU A 540 -12.97 -7.17 -18.42
N THR A 541 -13.61 -6.00 -18.28
CA THR A 541 -14.44 -5.65 -17.12
C THR A 541 -15.80 -6.33 -17.11
N SER A 542 -16.18 -7.00 -18.19
CA SER A 542 -17.34 -7.87 -18.23
C SER A 542 -17.19 -9.17 -17.41
N VAL A 543 -15.96 -9.53 -17.04
CA VAL A 543 -15.67 -10.62 -16.10
C VAL A 543 -16.06 -10.17 -14.69
N PRO A 544 -16.75 -11.01 -13.87
CA PRO A 544 -17.01 -10.70 -12.47
C PRO A 544 -15.70 -10.33 -11.75
N PRO A 545 -15.60 -9.17 -11.09
CA PRO A 545 -14.34 -8.76 -10.47
C PRO A 545 -13.99 -9.65 -9.29
N SER A 546 -12.69 -9.75 -9.03
CA SER A 546 -12.17 -10.36 -7.80
C SER A 546 -11.67 -9.29 -6.84
N SER A 547 -11.71 -9.55 -5.54
CA SER A 547 -10.98 -8.71 -4.58
C SER A 547 -9.49 -9.04 -4.59
N TRP A 548 -8.70 -8.32 -3.79
CA TRP A 548 -7.27 -8.62 -3.69
C TRP A 548 -7.01 -10.05 -3.17
N LEU A 549 -7.73 -10.52 -2.15
CA LEU A 549 -7.48 -11.84 -1.54
C LEU A 549 -8.47 -12.92 -2.00
N GLY A 550 -9.61 -12.54 -2.57
CA GLY A 550 -10.66 -13.45 -3.03
C GLY A 550 -10.37 -14.15 -4.35
N GLY A 551 -11.33 -14.93 -4.86
CA GLY A 551 -11.27 -15.58 -6.17
C GLY A 551 -12.16 -14.88 -7.21
N PHE A 552 -12.04 -15.27 -8.47
CA PHE A 552 -12.95 -14.84 -9.54
C PHE A 552 -14.24 -15.68 -9.60
N GLY A 553 -14.30 -16.77 -8.84
CA GLY A 553 -15.38 -17.73 -8.93
C GLY A 553 -15.34 -18.48 -10.27
N ARG A 554 -16.50 -19.01 -10.67
CA ARG A 554 -16.70 -19.70 -11.95
C ARG A 554 -17.02 -18.69 -13.06
N PHE A 555 -16.30 -18.75 -14.18
CA PHE A 555 -16.62 -17.99 -15.38
C PHE A 555 -17.81 -18.65 -16.12
N PRO A 556 -18.94 -17.93 -16.29
CA PRO A 556 -20.06 -18.45 -17.05
C PRO A 556 -19.74 -18.52 -18.57
N PRO A 557 -20.45 -19.34 -19.35
CA PRO A 557 -20.19 -19.49 -20.79
C PRO A 557 -20.21 -18.17 -21.58
N ALA A 558 -21.02 -17.19 -21.17
CA ALA A 558 -21.06 -15.87 -21.78
C ALA A 558 -19.73 -15.11 -21.64
N VAL A 559 -19.12 -15.16 -20.45
CA VAL A 559 -17.82 -14.54 -20.17
C VAL A 559 -16.71 -15.24 -20.94
N ILE A 560 -16.73 -16.59 -21.01
CA ILE A 560 -15.76 -17.34 -21.82
C ILE A 560 -15.89 -16.93 -23.29
N LYS A 561 -17.10 -16.85 -23.83
CA LYS A 561 -17.34 -16.42 -25.21
C LYS A 561 -16.80 -15.01 -25.48
N GLU A 562 -16.98 -14.09 -24.55
CA GLU A 562 -16.48 -12.72 -24.69
C GLU A 562 -14.95 -12.63 -24.59
N LEU A 563 -14.33 -13.42 -23.72
CA LEU A 563 -12.88 -13.58 -23.70
C LEU A 563 -12.35 -14.06 -25.06
N LEU A 564 -12.95 -15.11 -25.63
CA LEU A 564 -12.56 -15.61 -26.95
C LEU A 564 -12.74 -14.54 -28.05
N ALA A 565 -13.85 -13.80 -28.02
CA ALA A 565 -14.11 -12.70 -28.97
C ALA A 565 -13.10 -11.55 -28.81
N THR A 566 -12.69 -11.26 -27.58
CA THR A 566 -11.66 -10.25 -27.29
C THR A 566 -10.30 -10.67 -27.84
N ILE A 567 -9.96 -11.96 -27.72
CA ILE A 567 -8.73 -12.50 -28.31
C ILE A 567 -8.76 -12.38 -29.83
N ASP A 568 -9.86 -12.77 -30.49
CA ASP A 568 -10.06 -12.60 -31.94
C ASP A 568 -9.88 -11.12 -32.34
N LEU A 569 -10.54 -10.19 -31.63
CA LEU A 569 -10.44 -8.75 -31.86
C LEU A 569 -9.00 -8.23 -31.76
N VAL A 570 -8.26 -8.61 -30.72
CA VAL A 570 -6.88 -8.19 -30.51
C VAL A 570 -5.94 -8.78 -31.57
N LEU A 571 -6.20 -10.00 -32.04
CA LEU A 571 -5.45 -10.60 -33.15
C LEU A 571 -5.67 -9.82 -34.45
N ASP A 572 -6.91 -9.42 -34.72
CA ASP A 572 -7.30 -8.66 -35.92
C ASP A 572 -6.74 -7.23 -35.94
N TRP A 573 -6.73 -6.54 -34.79
CA TRP A 573 -6.22 -5.16 -34.67
C TRP A 573 -4.83 -4.95 -35.25
N GLN A 574 -3.96 -5.96 -35.18
CA GLN A 574 -2.57 -5.82 -35.63
C GLN A 574 -2.30 -6.47 -37.00
N THR A 575 -3.28 -7.11 -37.64
CA THR A 575 -3.15 -7.61 -39.02
C THR A 575 -3.71 -6.63 -40.07
N SER A 576 -4.48 -5.62 -39.66
CA SER A 576 -4.97 -4.52 -40.51
C SER A 576 -4.81 -3.14 -39.83
N PRO A 577 -3.66 -2.46 -40.01
CA PRO A 577 -3.44 -1.12 -39.46
C PRO A 577 -4.47 -0.06 -39.92
N SER A 578 -5.17 -0.32 -41.03
CA SER A 578 -6.17 0.57 -41.64
C SER A 578 -7.61 0.39 -41.11
N LYS A 579 -7.85 -0.63 -40.28
CA LYS A 579 -9.15 -0.86 -39.62
C LYS A 579 -9.04 -0.62 -38.12
N THR A 580 -8.59 0.57 -37.74
CA THR A 580 -8.72 1.06 -36.37
C THR A 580 -10.20 1.20 -36.02
N CYS A 581 -10.73 0.15 -35.38
CA CYS A 581 -11.97 0.22 -34.63
C CYS A 581 -11.85 1.36 -33.59
N ARG A 582 -12.97 2.04 -33.30
CA ARG A 582 -13.08 3.33 -32.59
C ARG A 582 -12.57 3.38 -31.13
N LEU A 583 -11.72 2.45 -30.69
CA LEU A 583 -11.03 2.50 -29.40
C LEU A 583 -9.63 3.18 -29.50
N THR A 584 -9.56 4.19 -30.37
CA THR A 584 -8.51 5.22 -30.55
C THR A 584 -7.27 4.86 -31.40
N ALA A 585 -7.20 5.51 -32.56
CA ALA A 585 -6.16 5.44 -33.57
C ALA A 585 -4.96 6.37 -33.32
N ASP A 586 -4.91 7.07 -32.18
CA ASP A 586 -3.87 8.07 -31.89
C ASP A 586 -2.80 7.61 -30.87
N TYR A 587 -2.94 6.41 -30.26
CA TYR A 587 -2.12 6.01 -29.10
C TYR A 587 -1.35 4.68 -29.25
N LEU A 588 -1.42 3.99 -30.40
CA LEU A 588 -0.93 2.60 -30.54
C LEU A 588 0.11 2.38 -31.64
N MET A 589 0.93 3.37 -32.00
CA MET A 589 2.13 3.11 -32.80
C MET A 589 3.25 2.61 -31.88
N PRO A 590 3.64 1.31 -31.92
CA PRO A 590 4.82 0.87 -31.20
C PRO A 590 6.03 1.65 -31.76
N PRO A 591 6.95 2.16 -30.93
CA PRO A 591 8.26 2.50 -31.44
C PRO A 591 8.81 1.21 -32.03
N THR A 592 9.05 1.20 -33.35
CA THR A 592 9.96 0.22 -33.97
C THR A 592 11.16 0.10 -33.05
N CYS A 593 11.66 -1.12 -32.79
CA CYS A 593 12.96 -1.35 -32.16
C CYS A 593 14.04 -0.67 -33.01
N ARG A 594 14.14 0.65 -32.95
CA ARG A 594 15.29 1.42 -33.33
C ARG A 594 16.19 1.30 -32.13
N GLU A 595 17.41 0.86 -32.39
CA GLU A 595 18.53 1.05 -31.49
C GLU A 595 18.50 2.51 -31.04
N GLU A 596 17.98 2.79 -29.83
CA GLU A 596 18.47 3.92 -29.07
C GLU A 596 19.90 3.53 -28.71
N THR A 597 20.81 3.76 -29.67
CA THR A 597 22.22 3.92 -29.40
C THR A 597 22.32 5.12 -28.47
N TYR A 598 22.24 4.86 -27.16
CA TYR A 598 22.80 5.77 -26.17
C TYR A 598 24.30 5.72 -26.38
N VAL A 599 24.79 6.65 -27.21
CA VAL A 599 26.21 6.91 -27.39
C VAL A 599 26.72 7.61 -26.13
N GLY A 600 27.71 7.01 -25.48
CA GLY A 600 28.64 7.65 -24.54
C GLY A 600 28.18 7.72 -23.10
#